data_AF-A0A6I4XQK8-F1
#
_entry.id   AF-A0A6I4XQK8-F1
#
_cell.length_a   1.000
_cell.length_b   1.000
_cell.length_c   1.000
_cell.angle_alpha   90.00
_cell.angle_beta   90.00
_cell.angle_gamma   90.00
#
_symmetry.space_group_name_H-M   'P 1'
#
loop_
_entity.id
_entity.type
_entity.pdbx_description
1 polymer ?
#
loop_
_entity_poly.entity_id
_entity_poly.type
_entity_poly.pdbx_seq_one_letter_code
_entity_poly.pdbx_strand_id
1 'polypeptide(L)'
;YLALQNQIDIQAEEPLVALCVNHTISFQQAKNGQRVFIDGHEVTEAIRQPDVTNAVSAVSKHAKVREEMVALQQKIGQAGGVVMDGRDIGTAVLPKAEVKIFLVASVEERAERRFKENQEKGIETDF
;
A
#
# COMPACT_ATOMS: atom_id res chain seq x y z
N TYR A 1 -5.67 -1.08 -7.58
CA TYR A 1 -6.48 -2.27 -7.88
C TYR A 1 -7.92 -1.91 -8.22
N LEU A 2 -8.74 -1.45 -7.26
CA LEU A 2 -10.17 -1.14 -7.50
C LEU A 2 -10.39 -0.18 -8.69
N ALA A 3 -9.60 0.88 -8.82
CA ALA A 3 -9.70 1.81 -9.94
C ALA A 3 -9.54 1.11 -11.30
N LEU A 4 -8.57 0.20 -11.42
CA LEU A 4 -8.32 -0.54 -12.66
C LEU A 4 -9.45 -1.53 -12.98
N GLN A 5 -9.94 -2.25 -11.97
CA GLN A 5 -11.05 -3.19 -12.13
C GLN A 5 -12.35 -2.51 -12.56
N ASN A 6 -12.59 -1.29 -12.07
CA ASN A 6 -13.78 -0.50 -12.40
C ASN A 6 -13.56 0.46 -13.58
N GLN A 7 -12.41 0.40 -14.26
CA GLN A 7 -12.05 1.29 -15.38
C GLN A 7 -12.19 2.78 -15.03
N ILE A 8 -11.90 3.13 -13.78
CA ILE A 8 -11.91 4.50 -13.28
C ILE A 8 -10.60 5.18 -13.67
N ASP A 9 -10.71 6.40 -14.20
CA ASP A 9 -9.56 7.25 -14.48
C ASP A 9 -8.77 7.54 -13.19
N ILE A 10 -7.52 7.09 -13.15
CA ILE A 10 -6.60 7.29 -12.02
C ILE A 10 -6.16 8.75 -11.84
N GLN A 11 -6.49 9.63 -12.79
CA GLN A 11 -6.29 11.07 -12.67
C GLN A 11 -7.50 11.79 -12.05
N ALA A 12 -8.66 11.14 -11.96
CA ALA A 12 -9.86 11.74 -11.39
C ALA A 12 -9.94 11.46 -9.88
N GLU A 13 -9.73 12.48 -9.05
CA GLU A 13 -9.70 12.33 -7.57
C GLU A 13 -11.05 11.87 -6.99
N GLU A 14 -12.17 12.46 -7.40
CA GLU A 14 -13.47 12.19 -6.78
C GLU A 14 -13.93 10.72 -6.89
N PRO A 15 -13.86 10.07 -8.07
CA PRO A 15 -14.15 8.64 -8.17
C PRO A 15 -13.23 7.76 -7.32
N LEU A 16 -11.95 8.14 -7.18
CA LEU A 16 -11.00 7.39 -6.36
C LEU A 16 -11.33 7.50 -4.87
N VAL A 17 -11.72 8.68 -4.40
CA VAL A 17 -12.18 8.89 -3.03
C VAL A 17 -13.43 8.05 -2.75
N ALA A 18 -14.37 8.00 -3.68
CA ALA A 18 -15.57 7.16 -3.53
C ALA A 18 -15.21 5.68 -3.36
N LEU A 19 -14.17 5.17 -4.05
CA LEU A 19 -13.69 3.81 -3.83
C LEU A 19 -13.11 3.60 -2.42
N CYS A 20 -12.40 4.60 -1.89
CA CYS A 20 -11.84 4.51 -0.53
C CYS A 20 -12.92 4.43 0.55
N VAL A 21 -14.04 5.14 0.36
CA VAL A 21 -15.14 5.22 1.33
C VAL A 21 -16.08 4.01 1.24
N ASN A 22 -16.34 3.52 0.04
CA ASN A 22 -17.38 2.51 -0.20
C ASN A 22 -16.89 1.06 -0.11
N HIS A 23 -15.58 0.84 0.02
CA HIS A 23 -14.99 -0.48 0.09
C HIS A 23 -14.28 -0.70 1.43
N THR A 24 -14.41 -1.91 1.97
CA THR A 24 -13.78 -2.29 3.24
C THR A 24 -12.50 -3.08 2.98
N ILE A 25 -11.39 -2.61 3.55
CA ILE A 25 -10.12 -3.35 3.56
C ILE A 25 -10.02 -4.14 4.86
N SER A 26 -9.69 -5.42 4.77
CA SER A 26 -9.41 -6.26 5.93
C SER A 26 -8.18 -7.14 5.72
N PHE A 27 -7.64 -7.65 6.83
CA PHE A 27 -6.40 -8.39 6.87
C PHE A 27 -6.60 -9.71 7.62
N GLN A 28 -5.92 -10.75 7.16
CA GLN A 28 -5.86 -12.03 7.86
C GLN A 28 -4.42 -12.51 7.96
N GLN A 29 -4.00 -12.95 9.15
CA GLN A 29 -2.70 -13.57 9.32
C GLN A 29 -2.69 -14.98 8.72
N ALA A 30 -1.69 -15.28 7.91
CA ALA A 30 -1.46 -16.60 7.33
C ALA A 30 -0.02 -17.07 7.63
N LYS A 31 0.25 -18.36 7.38
CA LYS A 31 1.58 -18.96 7.61
C LYS A 31 2.71 -18.26 6.86
N ASN A 32 2.41 -17.72 5.67
CA ASN A 32 3.39 -17.11 4.77
C ASN A 32 3.23 -15.58 4.67
N GLY A 33 2.70 -14.94 5.71
CA GLY A 33 2.52 -13.48 5.77
C GLY A 33 1.05 -13.06 5.90
N GLN A 34 0.78 -11.80 5.56
CA GLN A 34 -0.54 -11.20 5.68
C GLN A 34 -1.32 -11.32 4.36
N ARG A 35 -2.56 -11.83 4.45
CA ARG A 35 -3.53 -11.77 3.36
C ARG A 35 -4.32 -10.49 3.43
N VAL A 36 -4.61 -9.91 2.27
CA VAL A 36 -5.33 -8.64 2.14
C VAL A 36 -6.63 -8.90 1.40
N PHE A 37 -7.72 -8.36 1.92
CA PHE A 37 -9.04 -8.50 1.34
C PHE A 37 -9.66 -7.14 1.08
N ILE A 38 -10.47 -7.05 0.02
CA ILE A 38 -11.35 -5.94 -0.26
C ILE A 38 -12.77 -6.49 -0.37
N ASP A 39 -13.68 -6.02 0.47
CA ASP A 39 -15.05 -6.54 0.59
C ASP A 39 -15.12 -8.07 0.70
N GLY A 40 -14.19 -8.64 1.48
CA GLY A 40 -14.10 -10.09 1.69
C GLY A 40 -13.47 -10.87 0.53
N HIS A 41 -13.11 -10.24 -0.58
CA HIS A 41 -12.41 -10.88 -1.69
C HIS A 41 -10.90 -10.77 -1.50
N GLU A 42 -10.19 -11.91 -1.56
CA GLU A 42 -8.73 -11.91 -1.39
C GLU A 42 -8.05 -11.24 -2.59
N VAL A 43 -7.25 -10.21 -2.33
CA VAL A 43 -6.53 -9.44 -3.35
C VAL A 43 -5.01 -9.47 -3.15
N THR A 44 -4.51 -10.32 -2.26
CA THR A 44 -3.09 -10.41 -1.85
C THR A 44 -2.13 -10.33 -3.04
N GLU A 45 -2.26 -11.22 -4.02
CA GLU A 45 -1.36 -11.20 -5.19
C GLU A 45 -1.74 -10.14 -6.23
N ALA A 46 -3.03 -9.83 -6.34
CA ALA A 46 -3.55 -8.90 -7.34
C ALA A 46 -3.03 -7.46 -7.11
N ILE A 47 -2.91 -7.01 -5.86
CA ILE A 47 -2.40 -5.67 -5.54
C ILE A 47 -0.89 -5.52 -5.80
N ARG A 48 -0.17 -6.62 -6.06
CA ARG A 48 1.27 -6.64 -6.32
C ARG A 48 1.61 -6.75 -7.81
N GLN A 49 0.60 -6.81 -8.67
CA GLN A 49 0.80 -6.92 -10.11
C GLN A 49 1.41 -5.62 -10.70
N PRO A 50 2.13 -5.71 -11.84
CA PRO A 50 2.81 -4.56 -12.43
C PRO A 50 1.88 -3.40 -12.80
N ASP A 51 0.68 -3.69 -13.30
CA ASP A 51 -0.33 -2.69 -13.64
C ASP A 51 -0.75 -1.86 -12.42
N VAL A 52 -0.99 -2.51 -11.28
CA VAL A 52 -1.29 -1.84 -10.01
C VAL A 52 -0.09 -1.03 -9.54
N THR A 53 1.11 -1.62 -9.57
CA THR A 53 2.36 -0.96 -9.18
C THR A 53 2.60 0.33 -9.97
N ASN A 54 2.37 0.29 -11.28
CA ASN A 54 2.54 1.44 -12.17
C ASN A 54 1.50 2.54 -11.91
N ALA A 55 0.30 2.18 -11.47
CA ALA A 55 -0.78 3.13 -11.18
C ALA A 55 -0.66 3.81 -9.78
N VAL A 56 0.05 3.20 -8.81
CA VAL A 56 0.10 3.68 -7.41
C VAL A 56 0.57 5.13 -7.27
N SER A 57 1.56 5.55 -8.05
CA SER A 57 2.09 6.92 -7.98
C SER A 57 1.03 7.96 -8.38
N ALA A 58 0.27 7.67 -9.45
CA ALA A 58 -0.79 8.54 -9.93
C ALA A 58 -2.00 8.60 -8.98
N VAL A 59 -2.30 7.53 -8.24
CA VAL A 59 -3.39 7.50 -7.27
C VAL A 59 -2.99 8.18 -5.95
N SER A 60 -1.77 7.93 -5.46
CA SER A 60 -1.32 8.41 -4.14
C SER A 60 -0.98 9.90 -4.09
N LYS A 61 -0.81 10.57 -5.24
CA LYS A 61 -0.63 12.03 -5.30
C LYS A 61 -1.91 12.82 -4.97
N HIS A 62 -3.09 12.20 -5.07
CA HIS A 62 -4.37 12.85 -4.74
C HIS A 62 -4.50 13.05 -3.23
N ALA A 63 -4.77 14.29 -2.80
CA ALA A 63 -4.73 14.64 -1.39
C ALA A 63 -5.86 13.97 -0.60
N LYS A 64 -7.08 13.98 -1.15
CA LYS A 64 -8.24 13.39 -0.48
C LYS A 64 -8.13 11.87 -0.39
N VAL A 65 -7.53 11.22 -1.38
CA VAL A 65 -7.24 9.78 -1.32
C VAL A 65 -6.29 9.48 -0.15
N ARG A 66 -5.24 10.30 0.04
CA ARG A 66 -4.33 10.12 1.19
C ARG A 66 -5.06 10.34 2.50
N GLU A 67 -5.90 11.37 2.60
CA GLU A 67 -6.67 11.67 3.83
C GLU A 67 -7.53 10.47 4.25
N GLU A 68 -8.29 9.89 3.32
CA GLU A 68 -9.13 8.70 3.59
C GLU A 68 -8.28 7.48 4.00
N MET A 69 -7.15 7.25 3.31
CA MET A 69 -6.25 6.14 3.65
C MET A 69 -5.58 6.31 5.01
N VAL A 70 -5.18 7.54 5.38
CA VAL A 70 -4.62 7.84 6.71
C VAL A 70 -5.66 7.58 7.79
N ALA A 71 -6.90 8.05 7.59
CA ALA A 71 -7.99 7.82 8.54
C ALA A 71 -8.27 6.32 8.74
N LEU A 72 -8.27 5.53 7.66
CA LEU A 72 -8.44 4.08 7.72
C LEU A 72 -7.29 3.41 8.49
N GLN A 73 -6.04 3.78 8.20
CA GLN A 73 -4.86 3.23 8.88
C GLN A 73 -4.84 3.58 10.38
N GLN A 74 -5.23 4.80 10.74
CA GLN A 74 -5.39 5.21 12.14
C GLN A 74 -6.42 4.35 12.87
N LYS A 75 -7.57 4.09 12.23
CA LYS A 75 -8.60 3.20 12.78
C LYS A 75 -8.08 1.78 12.99
N ILE A 76 -7.31 1.25 12.05
CA ILE A 76 -6.69 -0.09 12.16
C ILE A 76 -5.69 -0.12 13.33
N GLY A 77 -4.87 0.91 13.48
CA GLY A 77 -3.86 0.98 14.54
C GLY A 77 -4.37 1.35 15.92
N GLN A 78 -5.62 1.82 16.04
CA GLN A 78 -6.17 2.33 17.30
C GLN A 78 -6.21 1.29 18.43
N ALA A 79 -6.41 0.01 18.09
CA ALA A 79 -6.44 -1.09 19.06
C ALA A 79 -5.05 -1.50 19.58
N GLY A 80 -3.97 -0.90 19.03
CA GLY A 80 -2.59 -1.32 19.32
C GLY A 80 -2.27 -2.70 18.77
N GLY A 81 -1.13 -3.28 19.19
CA GLY A 81 -0.71 -4.62 18.80
C GLY A 81 -0.40 -4.79 17.31
N VAL A 82 -0.22 -3.69 16.57
CA VAL A 82 0.11 -3.69 15.14
C VAL A 82 1.54 -3.22 14.90
N VAL A 83 2.20 -3.87 13.96
CA VAL A 83 3.40 -3.33 13.29
C VAL A 83 2.95 -2.83 11.93
N MET A 84 3.17 -1.54 11.65
CA MET A 84 2.77 -0.91 10.39
C MET A 84 3.99 -0.36 9.67
N ASP A 85 4.19 -0.78 8.42
CA ASP A 85 5.24 -0.28 7.55
C ASP A 85 4.70 0.70 6.51
N GLY A 86 5.52 1.68 6.12
CA GLY A 86 5.15 2.71 5.16
C GLY A 86 6.11 3.89 5.21
N ARG A 87 5.84 4.93 4.40
CA ARG A 87 6.72 6.11 4.32
C ARG A 87 6.53 7.07 5.48
N ASP A 88 5.29 7.37 5.82
CA ASP A 88 4.94 8.44 6.77
C ASP A 88 4.17 7.92 8.00
N ILE A 89 4.38 6.65 8.36
CA ILE A 89 3.63 6.01 9.46
C ILE A 89 3.90 6.72 10.78
N GLY A 90 5.17 6.91 11.16
CA GLY A 90 5.53 7.52 12.45
C GLY A 90 5.33 9.04 12.52
N THR A 91 5.05 9.70 11.39
CA THR A 91 4.95 11.16 11.28
C THR A 91 3.51 11.63 11.02
N ALA A 92 2.81 11.03 10.06
CA ALA A 92 1.47 11.44 9.66
C ALA A 92 0.37 10.51 10.20
N VAL A 93 0.60 9.19 10.16
CA VAL A 93 -0.45 8.21 10.47
C VAL A 93 -0.57 7.97 11.97
N LEU A 94 0.51 7.49 12.61
CA LEU A 94 0.61 7.14 14.02
C LEU A 94 1.67 8.01 14.71
N PRO A 95 1.47 9.35 14.79
CA PRO A 95 2.45 10.26 15.41
C PRO A 95 2.67 9.98 16.90
N LYS A 96 1.77 9.24 17.55
CA LYS A 96 1.84 8.85 18.97
C LYS A 96 2.26 7.39 19.17
N ALA A 97 2.75 6.69 18.14
CA ALA A 97 3.26 5.32 18.29
C ALA A 97 4.37 5.25 19.35
N GLU A 98 4.31 4.23 20.21
CA GLU A 98 5.29 4.00 21.30
C GLU A 98 6.70 3.75 20.77
N VAL A 99 6.79 3.09 19.61
CA VAL A 99 8.04 2.79 18.93
C VAL A 99 7.95 3.23 17.47
N LYS A 100 8.98 3.92 16.99
CA LYS A 100 9.11 4.35 15.60
C LYS A 100 10.48 3.94 15.08
N ILE A 101 10.50 3.18 13.98
CA ILE A 101 11.73 2.71 13.35
C ILE A 101 11.81 3.34 11.95
N PHE A 102 12.93 3.99 11.65
CA PHE A 102 13.22 4.50 10.32
C PHE A 102 14.42 3.75 9.74
N LEU A 103 14.17 2.98 8.68
CA LEU A 103 15.20 2.19 8.01
C LEU A 103 15.82 3.01 6.87
N VAL A 104 17.14 3.17 6.89
CA VAL A 104 17.92 3.84 5.85
C VAL A 104 18.83 2.84 5.15
N ALA A 105 19.07 3.09 3.86
CA ALA A 105 20.01 2.34 3.03
C ALA A 105 20.49 3.26 1.89
N SER A 106 21.66 2.97 1.33
CA SER A 106 22.16 3.73 0.17
C SER A 106 21.27 3.52 -1.05
N VAL A 107 21.43 4.37 -2.08
CA VAL A 107 20.67 4.22 -3.33
C VAL A 107 21.03 2.91 -4.01
N GLU A 108 22.32 2.59 -4.00
CA GLU A 108 22.92 1.40 -4.59
C GLU A 108 22.37 0.12 -3.94
N GLU A 109 22.33 0.05 -2.60
CA GLU A 109 21.81 -1.12 -1.87
C GLU A 109 20.31 -1.33 -2.16
N ARG A 110 19.54 -0.24 -2.23
CA ARG A 110 18.11 -0.32 -2.56
C ARG A 110 17.88 -0.78 -4.00
N ALA A 111 18.72 -0.32 -4.94
CA ALA A 111 18.68 -0.74 -6.33
C ALA A 111 19.04 -2.22 -6.47
N GLU A 112 20.14 -2.66 -5.85
CA GLU A 112 20.59 -4.06 -5.87
C GLU A 112 19.55 -5.02 -5.28
N ARG A 113 18.98 -4.67 -4.11
CA ARG A 113 17.90 -5.45 -3.51
C ARG A 113 16.69 -5.56 -4.44
N ARG A 114 16.25 -4.45 -5.05
CA ARG A 114 15.09 -4.46 -5.97
C ARG A 114 15.38 -5.25 -7.24
N PHE A 115 16.59 -5.14 -7.79
CA PHE A 115 17.01 -5.92 -8.94
C PHE A 115 16.93 -7.42 -8.66
N LYS A 116 17.46 -7.87 -7.52
CA LYS A 116 17.36 -9.28 -7.07
C LYS A 116 15.88 -9.72 -6.88
N GLU A 117 15.06 -8.89 -6.21
CA GLU A 117 13.62 -9.15 -6.04
C GLU A 117 12.88 -9.33 -7.38
N ASN A 118 13.29 -8.59 -8.43
CA ASN A 118 12.70 -8.70 -9.76
C ASN A 118 13.18 -9.94 -10.52
N GLN A 119 14.48 -10.27 -10.42
CA GLN A 119 15.04 -11.49 -11.00
C GLN A 119 14.37 -12.76 -10.43
N GLU A 120 14.18 -12.82 -9.11
CA GLU A 120 13.47 -13.93 -8.45
C GLU A 120 12.02 -14.09 -8.93
N LYS A 121 11.40 -13.00 -9.38
CA LYS A 121 10.04 -12.97 -9.92
C LYS A 121 9.97 -13.16 -11.45
N GLY A 122 11.11 -13.29 -12.13
CA GLY A 122 11.18 -13.36 -13.58
C GLY A 122 10.78 -12.07 -14.30
N ILE A 123 10.89 -10.92 -13.63
CA ILE A 123 10.61 -9.61 -14.22
C ILE A 123 11.90 -9.09 -14.87
N GLU A 124 11.86 -8.83 -16.17
CA GLU A 124 12.97 -8.22 -16.89
C GLU A 124 13.28 -6.83 -16.32
N THR A 125 14.53 -6.59 -15.94
CA THR A 125 14.96 -5.36 -15.26
C THR A 125 16.45 -5.16 -15.54
N ASP A 126 16.83 -3.94 -15.91
CA ASP A 126 18.23 -3.53 -16.05
C ASP A 126 18.75 -2.93 -14.74
N PHE A 127 20.05 -3.09 -14.48
CA PHE A 127 20.72 -2.57 -13.28
C PHE A 127 21.36 -1.19 -13.52
#